data_AF-A0A1I4IJV9-F1
#
_entry.id   AF-A0A1I4IJV9-F1
#
_cell.length_a   1.000
_cell.length_b   1.000
_cell.length_c   1.000
_cell.angle_alpha   90.00
_cell.angle_beta   90.00
_cell.angle_gamma   90.00
#
_symmetry.space_group_name_H-M   'P 1'
#
loop_
_entity.id
_entity.type
_entity.pdbx_description
1 polymer ?
#
loop_
_entity_poly.entity_id
_entity_poly.type
_entity_poly.pdbx_seq_one_letter_code
_entity_poly.pdbx_strand_id
1 'polypeptide(L)' 'AVIYSLLLTARLNGLDPAAWLKDTLEKLPSWPHRQLDELLPLHALA' A
#
# COMPACT_ATOMS: atom_id res chain seq x y z
N ALA A 1 -6.37 9.66 11.00
CA ALA A 1 -6.65 8.23 10.78
C ALA A 1 -5.65 7.66 9.76
N VAL A 2 -4.95 6.58 10.09
CA VAL A 2 -3.85 6.02 9.26
C VAL A 2 -4.38 5.42 7.94
N ILE A 3 -5.45 4.64 8.01
CA ILE A 3 -6.04 3.97 6.82
C ILE A 3 -6.50 4.99 5.77
N TYR A 4 -7.19 6.06 6.18
CA TYR A 4 -7.65 7.10 5.25
C TYR A 4 -6.47 7.76 4.50
N SER A 5 -5.37 8.00 5.20
CA SER A 5 -4.16 8.58 4.60
C SER A 5 -3.56 7.64 3.54
N LEU A 6 -3.52 6.33 3.81
CA LEU A 6 -3.05 5.32 2.85
C LEU A 6 -3.93 5.22 1.60
N LEU A 7 -5.25 5.22 1.77
CA LEU A 7 -6.19 5.21 0.64
C LEU A 7 -6.07 6.46 -0.22
N LEU A 8 -5.85 7.62 0.41
CA LEU A 8 -5.58 8.87 -0.30
C LEU A 8 -4.27 8.77 -1.10
N THR A 9 -3.20 8.27 -0.50
CA THR A 9 -1.93 8.03 -1.19
C THR A 9 -2.09 7.10 -2.38
N ALA A 10 -2.84 6.01 -2.26
CA ALA A 10 -3.14 5.11 -3.37
C ALA A 10 -3.83 5.85 -4.53
N ARG A 11 -4.84 6.70 -4.25
CA ARG A 11 -5.48 7.52 -5.30
C ARG A 11 -4.50 8.48 -5.96
N LEU A 12 -3.66 9.16 -5.18
CA LEU A 12 -2.70 10.11 -5.70
C LEU A 12 -1.65 9.46 -6.63
N ASN A 13 -1.40 8.16 -6.47
CA ASN A 13 -0.52 7.37 -7.31
C ASN A 13 -1.25 6.63 -8.45
N GLY A 14 -2.52 6.97 -8.72
CA GLY A 14 -3.30 6.40 -9.82
C GLY A 14 -3.79 4.96 -9.58
N LEU A 15 -3.71 4.46 -8.34
CA LEU A 15 -4.21 3.14 -7.98
C LEU A 15 -5.68 3.21 -7.55
N ASP A 16 -6.43 2.12 -7.76
CA ASP A 16 -7.71 1.94 -7.09
C ASP A 16 -7.46 1.65 -5.59
N PRO A 17 -7.96 2.48 -4.65
CA PRO A 17 -7.61 2.33 -3.24
C PRO A 17 -8.16 1.08 -2.59
N ALA A 18 -9.35 0.64 -3.01
CA ALA A 18 -9.99 -0.52 -2.43
C ALA A 18 -9.27 -1.80 -2.90
N ALA A 19 -8.93 -1.87 -4.18
CA ALA A 19 -8.14 -2.95 -4.75
C ALA A 19 -6.74 -3.01 -4.14
N TRP A 20 -6.04 -1.88 -4.04
CA TRP A 20 -4.71 -1.82 -3.42
C TRP A 20 -4.73 -2.24 -1.94
N LEU A 21 -5.70 -1.75 -1.15
CA LEU A 21 -5.80 -2.09 0.26
C LEU A 21 -6.09 -3.59 0.44
N LYS A 22 -6.98 -4.15 -0.37
CA LYS A 22 -7.30 -5.58 -0.36
C LYS A 22 -6.05 -6.42 -0.65
N ASP A 23 -5.37 -6.15 -1.77
CA ASP A 23 -4.17 -6.87 -2.18
C ASP A 23 -3.04 -6.77 -1.14
N THR A 24 -2.86 -5.57 -0.55
CA THR A 24 -1.89 -5.35 0.54
C THR A 24 -2.21 -6.20 1.76
N LEU A 25 -3.47 -6.24 2.20
CA LEU A 25 -3.88 -7.03 3.36
C LEU A 25 -3.81 -8.54 3.10
N GLU A 26 -4.03 -8.98 1.87
CA GLU A 26 -3.87 -10.39 1.47
C GLU A 26 -2.40 -10.83 1.49
N LYS A 27 -1.47 -9.93 1.14
CA LYS A 27 -0.02 -10.17 1.15
C LYS A 27 0.62 -10.08 2.53
N LEU A 28 0.09 -9.22 3.40
CA LEU A 28 0.69 -8.87 4.68
C LEU A 28 1.09 -10.06 5.58
N PRO A 29 0.31 -11.16 5.70
CA PRO A 29 0.64 -12.28 6.58
C PRO A 29 1.89 -13.07 6.15
N SER A 30 2.21 -13.07 4.86
CA SER A 30 3.35 -13.81 4.28
C SER A 30 4.48 -12.89 3.85
N TRP A 31 4.33 -11.56 3.97
CA TRP A 31 5.31 -10.61 3.49
C TRP A 31 6.49 -10.45 4.46
N PRO A 32 7.74 -10.48 3.98
CA PRO A 32 8.89 -10.26 4.84
C PRO A 32 8.92 -8.82 5.37
N HIS A 33 9.12 -8.67 6.68
CA HIS A 33 9.09 -7.36 7.36
C HIS A 33 10.06 -6.33 6.78
N ARG A 34 11.22 -6.78 6.26
CA ARG A 34 12.25 -5.92 5.66
C ARG A 34 11.79 -5.28 4.34
N GLN A 35 10.73 -5.79 3.71
CA GLN A 35 10.23 -5.35 2.41
C GLN A 35 8.79 -4.81 2.50
N LEU A 36 8.33 -4.43 3.70
CA LEU A 36 6.98 -3.88 3.89
C LEU A 36 6.77 -2.58 3.10
N ASP A 37 7.83 -1.81 2.89
CA ASP A 37 7.84 -0.62 2.05
C ASP A 37 7.47 -0.90 0.59
N GLU A 38 7.74 -2.11 0.07
CA GLU A 38 7.34 -2.52 -1.29
C GLU A 38 5.81 -2.65 -1.45
N LEU A 39 5.07 -2.81 -0.35
CA LEU A 39 3.60 -2.84 -0.35
C LEU A 39 2.97 -1.45 -0.33
N LEU A 40 3.75 -0.40 -0.03
CA LEU A 40 3.22 0.95 0.01
C LEU A 40 2.87 1.41 -1.41
N PRO A 41 1.82 2.23 -1.58
CA PRO A 41 1.41 2.72 -2.89
C PRO A 41 2.30 3.88 -3.37
N LEU A 42 3.55 3.93 -2.90
CA LEU A 42 4.57 4.91 -3.22
C LEU A 42 5.72 4.11 -3.84
N HIS A 43 5.97 4.28 -5.14
CA HIS A 43 7.28 3.88 -5.66
C HIS A 43 8.29 4.69 -4.86
N ALA A 44 9.19 4.02 -4.14
CA ALA A 44 10.27 4.69 -3.43
C ALA A 44 10.88 5.72 -4.39
N LEU A 45 10.93 6.98 -3.97
CA LEU A 45 11.71 8.00 -4.67
C LEU A 45 13.13 7.43 -4.75
N ALA A 46 13.49 6.91 -5.92
CA ALA A 46 14.88 6.68 -6.28
C ALA A 46 15.58 8.04 -6.43
#